data_AF-A0A956SKI4-F1
#
_entry.id   AF-A0A956SKI4-F1
#
_cell.length_a   1.000
_cell.length_b   1.000
_cell.length_c   1.000
_cell.angle_alpha   90.00
_cell.angle_beta   90.00
_cell.angle_gamma   90.00
#
_symmetry.space_group_name_H-M   'P 1'
#
loop_
_entity.id
_entity.type
_entity.pdbx_description
1 polymer ?
#
loop_
_entity_poly.entity_id
_entity_poly.type
_entity_poly.pdbx_seq_one_letter_code
_entity_poly.pdbx_strand_id
1 'polypeptide(L)'
;MSGIPARVAILLGLAALSTPPRHVDAQIRASERGSVAQTIDGTTIRIEYGRPRLRQRTTAEIFGKEVTWGEVWTPGANRATSFAVDRDVTINGARVPAGSY
;
A
#
# COMPACT_ATOMS: atom_id res chain seq x y z
N MET A 1 -56.28 -13.81 5.95
CA MET A 1 -55.31 -13.56 4.85
C MET A 1 -55.56 -12.14 4.34
N SER A 2 -54.86 -11.15 4.90
CA SER A 2 -55.04 -9.73 4.54
C SER A 2 -53.81 -9.29 3.74
N GLY A 3 -54.01 -9.07 2.43
CA GLY A 3 -52.95 -8.68 1.50
C GLY A 3 -52.34 -7.33 1.86
N ILE A 4 -51.02 -7.29 1.94
CA ILE A 4 -50.25 -6.06 2.07
C ILE A 4 -50.52 -5.21 0.81
N PRO A 5 -51.03 -3.97 0.92
CA PRO A 5 -51.33 -3.16 -0.26
C PRO A 5 -50.02 -2.78 -0.97
N ALA A 6 -49.97 -3.04 -2.28
CA ALA A 6 -48.86 -2.86 -3.20
C ALA A 6 -48.30 -1.41 -3.34
N ARG A 7 -48.68 -0.49 -2.45
CA ARG A 7 -48.17 0.88 -2.38
C ARG A 7 -46.97 1.03 -1.42
N VAL A 8 -46.75 0.08 -0.53
CA VAL A 8 -45.58 0.09 0.40
C VAL A 8 -44.32 -0.46 -0.27
N ALA A 9 -44.45 -1.21 -1.36
CA ALA A 9 -43.32 -1.83 -2.07
C ALA A 9 -42.47 -0.84 -2.90
N ILE A 10 -42.93 0.39 -3.12
CA ILE A 10 -42.20 1.38 -3.94
C ILE A 10 -41.22 2.22 -3.10
N LEU A 11 -41.37 2.26 -1.78
CA LEU A 11 -40.47 3.04 -0.89
C LEU A 11 -39.24 2.27 -0.40
N LEU A 12 -39.16 0.95 -0.62
CA LEU A 12 -37.99 0.13 -0.31
C LEU A 12 -37.02 -0.05 -1.49
N GLY A 13 -37.40 0.38 -2.70
CA GLY A 13 -36.58 0.27 -3.92
C GLY A 13 -35.53 1.38 -4.10
N LEU A 14 -35.59 2.47 -3.32
CA LEU A 14 -34.73 3.65 -3.50
C LEU A 14 -33.63 3.79 -2.44
N ALA A 15 -33.41 2.77 -1.59
CA ALA A 15 -32.35 2.77 -0.58
C ALA A 15 -31.09 2.01 -1.03
N ALA A 16 -31.01 1.54 -2.28
CA ALA A 16 -30.00 0.58 -2.71
C ALA A 16 -28.74 1.17 -3.37
N LEU A 17 -28.57 2.49 -3.52
CA LEU A 17 -27.44 3.02 -4.31
C LEU A 17 -26.84 4.33 -3.77
N SER A 18 -26.65 4.44 -2.46
CA SER A 18 -25.78 5.48 -1.90
C SER A 18 -24.58 4.82 -1.21
N THR A 19 -23.69 4.22 -2.01
CA THR A 19 -22.30 4.06 -1.58
C THR A 19 -21.67 5.46 -1.63
N PRO A 20 -21.32 6.08 -0.48
CA PRO A 20 -20.52 7.29 -0.53
C PRO A 20 -19.22 6.96 -1.28
N PRO A 21 -18.68 7.90 -2.09
CA PRO A 21 -17.37 7.70 -2.67
C PRO A 21 -16.41 7.39 -1.53
N ARG A 22 -15.79 6.20 -1.57
CA ARG A 22 -14.64 5.94 -0.70
C ARG A 22 -13.60 6.95 -1.12
N HIS A 23 -13.35 7.96 -0.27
CA HIS A 23 -12.14 8.73 -0.34
C HIS A 23 -10.99 7.74 -0.14
N VAL A 24 -10.46 7.23 -1.25
CA VAL A 24 -9.13 6.64 -1.26
C VAL A 24 -8.22 7.84 -1.15
N ASP A 25 -7.96 8.27 0.08
CA ASP A 25 -6.93 9.28 0.31
C ASP A 25 -5.64 8.70 -0.24
N ALA A 26 -5.28 9.18 -1.44
CA ALA A 26 -3.99 8.91 -2.02
C ALA A 26 -2.99 9.62 -1.11
N GLN A 27 -2.35 8.86 -0.22
CA GLN A 27 -1.33 9.39 0.67
C GLN A 27 -0.36 10.25 -0.14
N ILE A 28 -0.28 11.54 0.19
CA ILE A 28 0.58 12.50 -0.49
C ILE A 28 1.99 11.94 -0.43
N ARG A 29 2.50 11.46 -1.58
CA ARG A 29 3.77 10.76 -1.66
C ARG A 29 4.90 11.77 -1.54
N ALA A 30 5.38 11.95 -0.32
CA ALA A 30 6.44 12.90 -0.04
C ALA A 30 7.84 12.38 -0.42
N SER A 31 8.04 11.08 -0.72
CA SER A 31 9.37 10.55 -1.07
C SER A 31 9.48 10.14 -2.53
N GLU A 32 10.65 10.42 -3.12
CA GLU A 32 10.99 10.00 -4.48
C GLU A 32 11.02 8.46 -4.56
N ARG A 33 10.60 7.89 -5.69
CA ARG A 33 10.68 6.45 -5.93
C ARG A 33 11.99 6.09 -6.61
N GLY A 34 12.63 5.05 -6.09
CA GLY A 34 13.75 4.38 -6.72
C GLY A 34 13.36 3.00 -7.21
N SER A 35 14.02 2.55 -8.28
CA SER A 35 13.98 1.16 -8.69
C SER A 35 15.36 0.69 -9.12
N VAL A 36 15.67 -0.57 -8.85
CA VAL A 36 16.81 -1.29 -9.43
C VAL A 36 16.29 -2.57 -10.07
N ALA A 37 16.84 -2.93 -11.22
CA ALA A 37 16.54 -4.18 -11.89
C ALA A 37 17.83 -4.80 -12.40
N GLN A 38 17.95 -6.12 -12.27
CA GLN A 38 19.08 -6.87 -12.76
C GLN A 38 18.60 -8.21 -13.32
N THR A 39 19.20 -8.62 -14.43
CA THR A 39 19.01 -9.95 -15.00
C THR A 39 20.20 -10.83 -14.63
N ILE A 40 19.94 -11.99 -14.03
CA ILE A 40 20.94 -12.99 -13.64
C ILE A 40 20.47 -14.32 -14.22
N ASP A 41 21.30 -14.95 -15.05
CA ASP A 41 20.97 -16.22 -15.73
C ASP A 41 19.58 -16.18 -16.40
N GLY A 42 19.33 -15.09 -17.13
CA GLY A 42 18.06 -14.80 -17.78
C GLY A 42 16.94 -14.33 -16.85
N THR A 43 17.02 -14.54 -15.53
CA THR A 43 15.97 -14.19 -14.55
C THR A 43 16.07 -12.73 -14.15
N THR A 44 14.97 -11.99 -14.26
CA THR A 44 14.90 -10.56 -13.93
C THR A 44 14.40 -10.37 -12.52
N ILE A 45 15.22 -9.70 -11.71
CA ILE A 45 14.90 -9.31 -10.33
C ILE A 45 14.73 -7.80 -10.30
N ARG A 46 13.61 -7.31 -9.78
CA ARG A 46 13.29 -5.88 -9.64
C ARG A 46 12.98 -5.55 -8.19
N ILE A 47 13.57 -4.48 -7.69
CA ILE A 47 13.27 -3.91 -6.37
C ILE A 47 12.85 -2.46 -6.55
N GLU A 48 11.70 -2.09 -6.00
CA GLU A 48 11.26 -0.71 -5.95
C GLU A 48 11.09 -0.22 -4.51
N TYR A 49 11.62 0.95 -4.21
CA TYR A 49 11.71 1.46 -2.84
C TYR A 49 11.48 2.97 -2.79
N GLY A 50 11.12 3.47 -1.61
CA GLY A 50 11.09 4.90 -1.33
C GLY A 50 12.50 5.42 -1.00
N ARG A 51 12.83 6.62 -1.49
CA ARG A 51 14.06 7.35 -1.18
C ARG A 51 13.69 8.60 -0.36
N PRO A 52 13.45 8.47 0.95
CA PRO A 52 13.12 9.61 1.79
C PRO A 52 14.31 10.57 1.87
N ARG A 53 14.02 11.87 1.90
CA ARG A 53 15.00 12.94 2.11
C ARG A 53 14.64 13.73 3.36
N LEU A 54 15.65 14.29 4.02
CA LEU A 54 15.45 15.17 5.17
C LEU A 54 14.59 16.39 4.85
N ARG A 55 14.60 16.88 3.59
CA ARG A 55 13.80 18.04 3.12
C ARG A 55 13.96 19.24 4.08
N GLN A 56 15.21 19.66 4.29
CA GLN A 56 15.61 20.76 5.19
C GLN A 56 15.32 20.53 6.70
N ARG A 57 14.74 19.38 7.09
CA ARG A 57 14.62 18.98 8.50
C ARG A 57 15.98 18.51 9.03
N THR A 58 16.31 18.90 10.26
CA THR A 58 17.48 18.43 11.00
C THR A 58 17.26 17.04 11.60
N THR A 59 18.35 16.34 11.92
CA THR A 59 18.28 15.04 12.60
C THR A 59 17.54 15.13 13.94
N ALA A 60 17.71 16.22 14.69
CA ALA A 60 17.02 16.45 15.95
C ALA A 60 15.50 16.71 15.79
N GLU A 61 15.06 17.24 14.65
CA GLU A 61 13.64 17.46 14.38
C GLU A 61 12.91 16.17 13.97
N ILE A 62 13.63 15.17 13.46
CA ILE A 62 13.07 13.88 13.08
C ILE A 62 13.11 12.90 14.24
N PHE A 63 14.29 12.72 14.85
CA PHE A 63 14.51 11.82 15.97
C PHE A 63 14.14 12.51 17.29
N GLY A 64 13.03 12.08 17.91
CA GLY A 64 12.47 12.68 19.12
C GLY A 64 11.13 13.41 18.94
N LYS A 65 10.70 13.64 17.69
CA LYS A 65 9.36 14.19 17.37
C LYS A 65 8.53 13.22 16.52
N GLU A 66 9.03 12.89 15.33
CA GLU A 66 8.35 11.96 14.40
C GLU A 66 8.74 10.51 14.69
N VAL A 67 10.01 10.30 15.05
CA VAL A 67 10.56 9.01 15.45
C VAL A 67 10.75 9.02 16.96
N THR A 68 9.83 8.41 17.69
CA THR A 68 9.90 8.32 19.15
C THR A 68 10.79 7.15 19.59
N TRP A 69 11.74 7.41 20.48
CA TRP A 69 12.60 6.37 21.04
C TRP A 69 11.86 5.57 22.11
N GLY A 70 12.00 4.25 22.10
CA GLY A 70 11.39 3.36 23.08
C GLY A 70 9.89 3.07 22.86
N GLU A 71 9.28 3.65 21.84
CA GLU A 71 7.90 3.36 21.45
C GLU A 71 7.84 2.56 20.14
N VAL A 72 6.78 1.76 19.99
CA VAL A 72 6.49 1.10 18.73
C VAL A 72 5.90 2.13 17.77
N TRP A 73 6.62 2.42 16.69
CA TRP A 73 6.17 3.32 15.64
C TRP A 73 6.34 2.66 14.27
N THR A 74 5.54 3.11 13.30
CA THR A 74 5.60 2.62 11.92
C THR A 74 6.41 3.59 11.05
N PRO A 75 7.60 3.22 10.56
CA PRO A 75 8.46 4.10 9.77
C PRO A 75 7.96 4.49 8.38
N GLY A 76 6.74 4.07 8.03
CA GLY A 76 6.21 4.18 6.68
C GLY A 76 5.45 5.46 6.41
N ALA A 77 6.13 6.51 5.95
CA ALA A 77 5.47 7.64 5.27
C ALA A 77 5.10 7.31 3.80
N ASN A 78 5.43 6.11 3.31
CA ASN A 78 5.21 5.66 1.93
C ASN A 78 4.79 4.19 1.86
N ARG A 79 4.41 3.73 0.65
CA ARG A 79 4.22 2.31 0.32
C ARG A 79 5.51 1.51 0.61
N ALA A 80 5.34 0.27 1.07
CA ALA A 80 6.43 -0.68 1.29
C ALA A 80 7.33 -0.86 0.06
N THR A 81 8.57 -1.24 0.31
CA THR A 81 9.49 -1.73 -0.73
C THR A 81 8.87 -2.96 -1.38
N SER A 82 8.83 -3.01 -2.71
CA SER A 82 8.31 -4.15 -3.46
C SER A 82 9.45 -4.90 -4.14
N PHE A 83 9.37 -6.23 -4.11
CA PHE A 83 10.29 -7.15 -4.75
C PHE A 83 9.53 -7.93 -5.82
N ALA A 84 10.06 -7.99 -7.04
CA ALA A 84 9.45 -8.74 -8.13
C ALA A 84 10.47 -9.61 -8.85
N VAL A 85 10.03 -10.79 -9.27
CA VAL A 85 10.84 -11.75 -10.01
C VAL A 85 10.00 -12.42 -11.10
N ASP A 86 10.57 -12.54 -12.29
CA ASP A 86 9.86 -13.07 -13.48
C ASP A 86 9.90 -14.60 -13.61
N ARG A 87 10.70 -15.29 -12.79
CA ARG A 87 10.79 -16.74 -12.69
C ARG A 87 10.86 -17.19 -11.23
N ASP A 88 10.58 -18.47 -11.00
CA ASP A 88 10.77 -19.09 -9.69
C ASP A 88 12.24 -18.99 -9.27
N VAL A 89 12.49 -18.55 -8.04
CA VAL A 89 13.83 -18.43 -7.45
C VAL A 89 13.90 -19.08 -6.08
N THR A 90 15.13 -19.28 -5.60
CA THR A 90 15.39 -19.67 -4.21
C THR A 90 16.16 -18.57 -3.51
N ILE A 91 15.63 -18.05 -2.41
CA ILE A 91 16.24 -17.00 -1.60
C ILE A 91 16.48 -17.57 -0.20
N ASN A 92 17.74 -17.63 0.24
CA ASN A 92 18.12 -18.21 1.54
C ASN A 92 17.54 -19.62 1.79
N GLY A 93 17.49 -20.47 0.75
CA GLY A 93 16.94 -21.81 0.84
C GLY A 93 15.40 -21.90 0.76
N ALA A 94 14.68 -20.77 0.76
CA ALA A 94 13.24 -20.73 0.59
C ALA A 94 12.86 -20.56 -0.89
N ARG A 95 11.92 -21.37 -1.38
CA ARG A 95 11.36 -21.22 -2.73
C ARG A 95 10.44 -20.00 -2.78
N VAL A 96 10.69 -19.12 -3.75
CA VAL A 96 9.90 -17.92 -4.02
C VAL A 96 9.41 -18.02 -5.48
N PRO A 97 8.10 -18.26 -5.69
CA PRO A 97 7.54 -18.29 -7.04
C PRO A 97 7.73 -16.98 -7.80
N ALA A 98 7.60 -17.03 -9.12
CA ALA A 98 7.48 -15.82 -9.93
C ALA A 98 6.32 -14.95 -9.42
N GLY A 99 6.56 -13.66 -9.19
CA GLY A 99 5.57 -12.80 -8.56
C GLY A 99 6.10 -11.45 -8.09
N SER A 100 5.22 -10.69 -7.47
CA SER A 100 5.50 -9.41 -6.82
C SER A 100 5.09 -9.50 -5.35
N TYR A 101 5.99 -9.04 -4.48
CA TYR A 101 5.98 -9.20 -3.03
C TYR A 101 6.23 -7.84 -2.35
#